data_AF-A0A373NU54-F1
#
_entry.id   AF-A0A373NU54-F1
#
_cell.length_a   1.000
_cell.length_b   1.000
_cell.length_c   1.000
_cell.angle_alpha   90.00
_cell.angle_beta   90.00
_cell.angle_gamma   90.00
#
_symmetry.space_group_name_H-M   'P 1'
#
loop_
_entity.id
_entity.type
_entity.pdbx_description
1 polymer ?
#
loop_
_entity_poly.entity_id
_entity_poly.type
_entity_poly.pdbx_seq_one_letter_code
_entity_poly.pdbx_strand_id
1 'polypeptide(L)'
;MAYNEAKKISNQKSDAKYSQILLKPYKEEAARIKKCAADEGMSTQGYILQAVRKQMDGEPIPGVVKNPESEPLTTEELSCSVSPQLAEAIKKCAHDAIYNLSDEEIDKLRSNLEKLIFDSFTVERFRKDGGVYFKSLL
;
A
#
# COMPACT_ATOMS: atom_id res chain seq x y z
N MET A 1 11.91 33.70 0.96
CA MET A 1 13.07 34.58 1.15
C MET A 1 13.63 34.94 -0.20
N ALA A 2 13.67 36.22 -0.56
CA ALA A 2 14.26 36.67 -1.83
C ALA A 2 15.79 36.47 -1.79
N TYR A 3 16.34 35.82 -2.81
CA TYR A 3 17.79 35.62 -2.94
C TYR A 3 18.42 36.95 -3.34
N ASN A 4 19.20 37.56 -2.44
CA ASN A 4 19.98 38.75 -2.76
C ASN A 4 21.08 38.36 -3.75
N GLU A 5 21.34 39.17 -4.78
CA GLU A 5 22.22 38.80 -5.92
C GLU A 5 23.62 38.36 -5.48
N ALA A 6 24.14 38.93 -4.40
CA ALA A 6 25.41 38.55 -3.80
C ALA A 6 25.47 37.08 -3.32
N LYS A 7 24.36 36.54 -2.76
CA LYS A 7 24.31 35.13 -2.32
C LYS A 7 24.25 34.17 -3.51
N LYS A 8 23.68 34.60 -4.64
CA LYS A 8 23.60 33.80 -5.86
C LYS A 8 24.99 33.54 -6.45
N ILE A 9 25.86 34.55 -6.44
CA ILE A 9 27.25 34.44 -6.94
C ILE A 9 28.09 33.56 -6.01
N SER A 10 27.94 33.72 -4.69
CA SER A 10 28.69 32.92 -3.71
C SER A 10 28.38 31.42 -3.81
N ASN A 11 27.13 31.06 -4.10
CA ASN A 11 26.68 29.67 -4.13
C ASN A 11 26.88 28.99 -5.50
N GLN A 12 27.31 29.72 -6.55
CA GLN A 12 27.48 29.15 -7.89
C GLN A 12 28.40 27.92 -7.93
N LYS A 13 29.52 27.94 -7.20
CA LYS A 13 30.48 26.81 -7.18
C LYS A 13 29.92 25.57 -6.46
N SER A 14 29.09 25.75 -5.45
CA SER A 14 28.44 24.64 -4.75
C SER A 14 27.28 24.09 -5.57
N ASP A 15 26.48 24.97 -6.14
CA ASP A 15 25.29 24.61 -6.93
C ASP A 15 25.68 23.84 -8.20
N ALA A 16 26.85 24.14 -8.78
CA ALA A 16 27.41 23.38 -9.91
C ALA A 16 27.67 21.89 -9.61
N LYS A 17 27.80 21.50 -8.34
CA LYS A 17 28.01 20.09 -7.92
C LYS A 17 26.70 19.33 -7.77
N TYR A 18 25.57 20.03 -7.68
CA TYR A 18 24.28 19.44 -7.34
C TYR A 18 23.32 19.52 -8.53
N SER A 19 22.74 18.40 -8.91
CA SER A 19 21.54 18.41 -9.75
C SER A 19 20.33 18.78 -8.91
N GLN A 20 19.42 19.57 -9.48
CA GLN A 20 18.19 19.98 -8.80
C GLN A 20 17.02 19.11 -9.28
N ILE A 21 16.17 18.68 -8.34
CA ILE A 21 14.93 17.95 -8.61
C ILE A 21 13.78 18.77 -8.05
N LEU A 22 12.83 19.15 -8.91
CA LEU A 22 11.62 19.86 -8.50
C LEU A 22 10.52 18.86 -8.16
N LEU A 23 10.13 18.83 -6.90
CA LEU A 23 9.02 18.00 -6.41
C LEU A 23 7.75 18.85 -6.27
N LYS A 24 6.64 18.38 -6.83
CA LYS A 24 5.31 19.03 -6.75
C LYS A 24 4.23 18.08 -6.19
N PRO A 25 4.40 17.54 -4.97
CA PRO A 25 3.36 16.74 -4.33
C PRO A 25 2.13 17.60 -4.02
N TYR A 26 0.99 16.95 -3.83
CA TYR A 26 -0.22 17.65 -3.35
C TYR A 26 0.00 18.25 -1.96
N LYS A 27 -0.78 19.27 -1.61
CA LYS A 27 -0.59 20.03 -0.36
C LYS A 27 -0.61 19.13 0.88
N GLU A 28 -1.53 18.18 0.93
CA GLU A 28 -1.69 17.25 2.05
C GLU A 28 -0.50 16.30 2.18
N GLU A 29 -0.04 15.75 1.06
CA GLU A 29 1.15 14.90 1.01
C GLU A 29 2.41 15.68 1.41
N ALA A 30 2.57 16.90 0.90
CA ALA A 30 3.67 17.78 1.29
C ALA A 30 3.67 18.07 2.80
N ALA A 31 2.48 18.25 3.40
CA ALA A 31 2.34 18.47 4.84
C ALA A 31 2.72 17.21 5.63
N ARG A 32 2.30 16.03 5.19
CA ARG A 32 2.70 14.75 5.78
C ARG A 32 4.21 14.56 5.75
N ILE A 33 4.85 14.75 4.60
CA ILE A 33 6.31 14.61 4.46
C ILE A 33 7.04 15.57 5.40
N LYS A 34 6.60 16.83 5.49
CA LYS A 34 7.20 17.81 6.40
C LYS A 34 7.04 17.42 7.85
N LYS A 35 5.89 16.89 8.24
CA LYS A 35 5.65 16.40 9.60
C LYS A 35 6.58 15.23 9.93
N CYS A 36 6.64 14.20 9.08
CA CYS A 36 7.54 13.06 9.30
C CYS A 36 9.01 13.49 9.39
N ALA A 37 9.43 14.42 8.52
CA ALA A 37 10.78 14.98 8.59
C ALA A 37 11.05 15.67 9.93
N ALA A 38 10.09 16.44 10.44
CA ALA A 38 10.21 17.10 11.74
C ALA A 38 10.23 16.09 12.91
N ASP A 39 9.38 15.05 12.86
CA ASP A 39 9.32 13.98 13.86
C ASP A 39 10.65 13.19 13.92
N GLU A 40 11.33 13.03 12.77
CA GLU A 40 12.66 12.41 12.69
C GLU A 40 13.83 13.41 12.88
N GLY A 41 13.54 14.69 13.20
CA GLY A 41 14.56 15.71 13.44
C GLY A 41 15.40 16.10 12.22
N MET A 42 14.88 15.87 11.01
CA MET A 42 15.57 16.10 9.75
C MET A 42 15.01 17.29 8.97
N SER A 43 15.84 17.85 8.07
CA SER A 43 15.32 18.75 7.03
C SER A 43 14.45 17.96 6.05
N THR A 44 13.44 18.60 5.46
CA THR A 44 12.54 17.94 4.49
C THR A 44 13.32 17.36 3.30
N GLN A 45 14.34 18.07 2.81
CA GLN A 45 15.20 17.59 1.74
C GLN A 45 16.03 16.38 2.19
N GLY A 46 16.60 16.41 3.39
CA GLY A 46 17.36 15.30 3.95
C GLY A 46 16.51 14.04 4.15
N TYR A 47 15.30 14.21 4.68
CA TYR A 47 14.31 13.15 4.85
C TYR A 47 14.00 12.44 3.51
N ILE A 48 13.68 13.23 2.48
CA ILE A 48 13.38 12.69 1.14
C ILE A 48 14.60 11.95 0.57
N LEU A 49 15.79 12.52 0.66
CA LEU A 49 17.01 11.87 0.15
C LEU A 49 17.32 10.57 0.90
N GLN A 50 17.09 10.52 2.22
CA GLN A 50 17.31 9.30 2.99
C GLN A 50 16.32 8.20 2.60
N ALA A 51 15.04 8.54 2.40
CA ALA A 51 14.03 7.60 1.94
C ALA A 51 14.39 7.02 0.56
N VAL A 52 14.80 7.89 -0.38
CA VAL A 52 15.22 7.47 -1.73
C VAL A 52 16.48 6.59 -1.67
N ARG A 53 17.47 6.91 -0.83
CA ARG A 53 18.67 6.07 -0.63
C ARG A 53 18.31 4.69 -0.10
N LYS A 54 17.49 4.62 0.95
CA LYS A 54 16.98 3.34 1.48
C LYS A 54 16.27 2.51 0.39
N GLN A 55 15.57 3.14 -0.53
CA GLN A 55 14.91 2.48 -1.66
C GLN A 55 15.90 2.03 -2.75
N MET A 56 16.96 2.80 -3.02
CA MET A 56 18.02 2.42 -3.97
C MET A 56 18.90 1.28 -3.41
N ASP A 57 19.12 1.26 -2.10
CA ASP A 57 19.96 0.28 -1.41
C ASP A 57 19.20 -0.99 -0.99
N GLY A 58 17.86 -0.98 -1.03
CA GLY A 58 16.99 -2.12 -0.74
C GLY A 58 16.56 -2.88 -2.00
N GLU A 59 15.98 -4.07 -1.82
CA GLU A 59 15.25 -4.78 -2.89
C GLU A 59 14.17 -3.86 -3.48
N PRO A 60 13.93 -3.88 -4.81
CA PRO A 60 13.07 -2.91 -5.49
C PRO A 60 11.67 -2.92 -4.89
N ILE A 61 11.35 -1.87 -4.15
CA ILE A 61 10.01 -1.60 -3.66
C ILE A 61 9.17 -1.17 -4.87
N PRO A 62 8.00 -1.77 -5.13
CA PRO A 62 7.10 -1.32 -6.20
C PRO A 62 6.55 0.06 -5.85
N GLY A 63 7.30 1.10 -6.21
CA GLY A 63 6.88 2.48 -6.08
C GLY A 63 5.94 2.84 -7.22
N VAL A 64 4.64 2.82 -6.97
CA VAL A 64 3.62 3.28 -7.92
C VAL A 64 3.79 4.80 -8.09
N VAL A 65 4.43 5.21 -9.19
CA VAL A 65 4.28 6.54 -9.75
C VAL A 65 2.86 6.61 -10.30
N LYS A 66 1.96 7.34 -9.64
CA LYS A 66 0.60 7.60 -10.17
C LYS A 66 0.70 8.51 -11.39
N ASN A 67 0.97 7.93 -12.56
CA ASN A 67 0.69 8.56 -13.84
C ASN A 67 -0.84 8.46 -14.05
N PRO A 68 -1.57 9.55 -14.36
CA PRO A 68 -3.04 9.51 -14.44
C PRO A 68 -3.60 8.75 -15.66
N GLU A 69 -2.79 8.06 -16.47
CA GLU A 69 -3.26 7.32 -17.66
C GLU A 69 -2.56 5.96 -17.85
N SER A 70 -2.62 5.06 -16.86
CA SER A 70 -2.41 3.63 -17.10
C SER A 70 -3.10 2.81 -16.02
N GLU A 71 -3.84 1.78 -16.43
CA GLU A 71 -4.68 0.90 -15.62
C GLU A 71 -3.95 0.24 -14.43
N PRO A 72 -4.67 -0.09 -13.34
CA PRO A 72 -4.08 -0.44 -12.06
C PRO A 72 -3.73 -1.94 -11.97
N LEU A 73 -2.52 -2.24 -11.51
CA LEU A 73 -2.18 -3.55 -10.95
C LEU A 73 -1.61 -3.39 -9.54
N THR A 74 -2.55 -3.44 -8.60
CA THR A 74 -2.50 -4.07 -7.28
C THR A 74 -1.11 -4.27 -6.65
N THR A 75 -0.77 -3.39 -5.71
CA THR A 75 -0.11 -3.84 -4.48
C THR A 75 -1.12 -3.63 -3.37
N GLU A 76 -1.80 -4.69 -3.00
CA GLU A 76 -2.72 -4.71 -1.87
C GLU A 76 -1.91 -4.41 -0.61
N GLU A 77 -2.03 -3.18 -0.11
CA GLU A 77 -1.89 -2.95 1.33
C GLU A 77 -2.80 -3.98 2.00
N LEU A 78 -2.22 -4.97 2.67
CA LEU A 78 -2.97 -5.87 3.53
C LEU A 78 -3.45 -5.07 4.75
N SER A 79 -4.50 -4.27 4.52
CA SER A 79 -5.53 -3.89 5.47
C SER A 79 -6.30 -5.15 5.88
N CYS A 80 -5.61 -6.19 6.33
CA CYS A 80 -6.30 -7.33 6.87
C CYS A 80 -6.83 -6.90 8.24
N SER A 81 -8.15 -6.73 8.36
CA SER A 81 -8.87 -6.42 9.62
C SER A 81 -8.75 -7.53 10.67
N VAL A 82 -7.72 -8.36 10.58
CA VAL A 82 -7.53 -9.64 11.24
C VAL A 82 -6.19 -9.58 11.98
N SER A 83 -6.17 -10.01 13.25
CA SER A 83 -4.96 -9.99 14.09
C SER A 83 -3.79 -10.69 13.37
N PRO A 84 -2.54 -10.18 13.49
CA PRO A 84 -1.37 -10.78 12.87
C PRO A 84 -1.21 -12.27 13.16
N GLN A 85 -1.58 -12.71 14.36
CA GLN A 85 -1.53 -14.12 14.77
C GLN A 85 -2.51 -14.99 14.01
N LEU A 86 -3.70 -14.47 13.74
CA LEU A 86 -4.74 -15.17 12.98
C LEU A 86 -4.40 -15.20 11.49
N ALA A 87 -3.80 -14.13 10.96
CA ALA A 87 -3.28 -14.12 9.59
C ALA A 87 -2.18 -15.17 9.38
N GLU A 88 -1.23 -15.30 10.31
CA GLU A 88 -0.19 -16.33 10.25
C GLU A 88 -0.76 -17.76 10.38
N ALA A 89 -1.76 -17.96 11.25
CA ALA A 89 -2.44 -19.25 11.35
C ALA A 89 -3.14 -19.64 10.04
N ILE A 90 -3.84 -18.70 9.40
CA ILE A 90 -4.51 -18.91 8.11
C ILE A 90 -3.49 -19.23 7.02
N LYS A 91 -2.38 -18.50 6.96
CA LYS A 91 -1.30 -18.77 5.99
C LYS A 91 -0.72 -20.16 6.16
N LYS A 92 -0.44 -20.59 7.39
CA LYS A 92 0.10 -21.92 7.67
C LYS A 92 -0.88 -23.02 7.23
N CYS A 93 -2.16 -22.88 7.58
CA CYS A 93 -3.19 -23.82 7.15
C CYS A 93 -3.34 -23.87 5.62
N ALA A 94 -3.30 -22.71 4.95
CA ALA A 94 -3.36 -22.64 3.49
C ALA A 94 -2.12 -23.27 2.84
N HIS A 95 -0.93 -23.01 3.38
CA HIS A 95 0.32 -23.59 2.90
C HIS A 95 0.32 -25.11 3.03
N ASP A 96 -0.06 -25.64 4.20
CA ASP A 96 -0.16 -27.09 4.42
C ASP A 96 -1.16 -27.76 3.48
N ALA A 97 -2.26 -27.05 3.16
CA ALA A 97 -3.26 -27.53 2.21
C ALA A 97 -2.73 -27.50 0.78
N ILE A 98 -1.99 -26.46 0.36
CA ILE A 98 -1.61 -26.20 -1.04
C ILE A 98 -0.30 -26.92 -1.45
N TYR A 99 0.57 -27.24 -0.50
CA TYR A 99 1.95 -27.71 -0.75
C TYR A 99 2.09 -28.89 -1.74
N ASN A 100 1.04 -29.69 -1.96
CA ASN A 100 1.05 -30.84 -2.87
C ASN A 100 0.03 -30.76 -4.02
N LEU A 101 -0.62 -29.61 -4.25
CA LEU A 101 -1.62 -29.46 -5.32
C LEU A 101 -1.03 -28.84 -6.58
N SER A 102 -1.59 -29.24 -7.72
CA SER A 102 -1.33 -28.62 -9.02
C SER A 102 -2.04 -27.27 -9.15
N ASP A 103 -1.57 -26.42 -10.06
CA ASP A 103 -2.13 -25.08 -10.28
C ASP A 103 -3.64 -25.12 -10.59
N GLU A 104 -4.11 -26.13 -11.33
CA GLU A 104 -5.54 -26.34 -11.64
C GLU A 104 -6.37 -26.59 -10.38
N GLU A 105 -5.83 -27.33 -9.42
CA GLU A 105 -6.49 -27.64 -8.16
C GLU A 105 -6.44 -26.46 -7.19
N ILE A 106 -5.39 -25.64 -7.27
CA ILE A 106 -5.29 -24.38 -6.53
C ILE A 106 -6.39 -23.41 -6.98
N ASP A 107 -6.63 -23.28 -8.29
CA ASP A 107 -7.69 -22.40 -8.80
C ASP A 107 -9.10 -22.89 -8.45
N LYS A 108 -9.30 -24.20 -8.43
CA LYS A 108 -10.54 -24.82 -7.92
C LYS A 108 -10.70 -24.58 -6.42
N LEU A 109 -9.63 -24.67 -5.64
CA LEU A 109 -9.63 -24.39 -4.22
C LEU A 109 -9.97 -22.93 -3.93
N ARG A 110 -9.40 -21.99 -4.70
CA ARG A 110 -9.74 -20.55 -4.62
C ARG A 110 -11.22 -20.30 -4.84
N SER A 111 -11.76 -20.82 -5.94
CA SER A 111 -13.18 -20.68 -6.29
C SER A 111 -14.10 -21.25 -5.19
N ASN A 112 -13.72 -22.39 -4.60
CA ASN A 112 -14.47 -23.01 -3.50
C ASN A 112 -14.37 -22.19 -2.20
N LEU A 113 -13.21 -21.62 -1.90
CA LEU A 113 -13.01 -20.80 -0.70
C LEU A 113 -13.81 -19.50 -0.79
N GLU A 114 -13.81 -18.84 -1.95
CA GLU A 114 -14.63 -17.65 -2.20
C GLU A 114 -16.12 -17.95 -2.05
N LYS A 115 -16.56 -19.10 -2.59
CA LYS A 115 -17.95 -19.56 -2.42
C LYS A 115 -18.30 -19.81 -0.95
N LEU A 116 -17.42 -20.46 -0.20
CA LEU A 116 -17.63 -20.77 1.21
C LEU A 116 -17.68 -19.49 2.07
N ILE A 117 -16.82 -18.52 1.76
CA ILE A 117 -16.86 -17.18 2.35
C ILE A 117 -18.21 -16.51 2.06
N PHE A 118 -18.65 -16.50 0.80
CA PHE A 118 -19.94 -15.91 0.41
C PHE A 118 -21.13 -16.60 1.09
N ASP A 119 -21.12 -17.93 1.17
CA ASP A 119 -22.12 -18.73 1.86
C ASP A 119 -22.15 -18.42 3.37
N SER A 120 -20.98 -18.26 3.99
CA SER A 120 -20.90 -17.86 5.41
C SER A 120 -21.51 -16.49 5.66
N PHE A 121 -21.28 -15.51 4.77
CA PHE A 121 -21.88 -14.18 4.87
C PHE A 121 -23.39 -14.21 4.65
N THR A 122 -23.87 -14.98 3.68
CA THR A 122 -25.31 -15.11 3.43
C THR A 122 -26.02 -15.80 4.59
N VAL A 123 -25.49 -16.93 5.09
CA VAL A 123 -26.03 -17.64 6.26
C VAL A 123 -26.03 -16.78 7.53
N GLU A 124 -24.96 -16.00 7.78
CA GLU A 124 -24.92 -15.08 8.92
C GLU A 124 -25.91 -13.92 8.78
N ARG A 125 -26.14 -13.41 7.56
CA ARG A 125 -27.14 -12.39 7.29
C ARG A 125 -28.56 -12.91 7.49
N PHE A 126 -28.85 -14.15 7.07
CA PHE A 126 -30.13 -14.83 7.36
C PHE A 126 -30.36 -15.08 8.86
N ARG A 127 -29.29 -15.30 9.65
CA ARG A 127 -29.39 -15.40 11.11
C ARG A 127 -29.56 -14.05 11.80
N LYS A 128 -28.90 -12.99 11.32
CA LYS A 128 -28.99 -11.64 11.90
C LYS A 128 -30.29 -10.92 11.55
N ASP A 129 -30.80 -11.10 10.33
CA ASP A 129 -32.02 -10.45 9.86
C ASP A 129 -33.29 -11.25 10.19
N GLY A 130 -33.20 -12.25 11.07
CA GLY A 130 -34.34 -12.98 11.61
C GLY A 130 -35.22 -13.59 10.52
N GLY A 131 -34.69 -14.61 9.83
CA GLY A 131 -35.41 -15.51 8.92
C GLY A 131 -36.88 -15.16 8.64
N VAL A 132 -37.13 -14.18 7.78
CA VAL A 132 -38.46 -13.94 7.24
C VAL A 132 -38.66 -14.93 6.10
N TYR A 133 -39.35 -16.02 6.42
CA TYR A 133 -40.00 -16.88 5.43
C TYR A 133 -40.96 -16.02 4.60
N PHE A 134 -40.58 -15.65 3.39
CA PHE A 134 -41.59 -15.29 2.38
C PHE A 134 -42.19 -16.58 1.85
N LYS A 135 -43.24 -17.03 2.55
CA LYS A 135 -44.19 -18.01 2.03
C LYS A 135 -45.15 -17.27 1.09
N SER A 136 -44.91 -17.37 -0.21
CA SER A 136 -45.95 -17.22 -1.26
C SER A 136 -45.94 -18.57 -2.00
N LEU A 137 -46.88 -19.50 -1.84
CA LEU A 137 -48.35 -19.43 -1.88
C LEU A 137 -48.88 -18.84 -3.20
N LEU A 138 -48.40 -19.39 -4.33
CA LEU A 138 -49.18 -20.01 -5.42
C LEU A 138 -48.26 -20.47 -6.54
#